data_AF-A0A956UMS1-F1
#
_entry.id   AF-A0A956UMS1-F1
#
_cell.length_a   1.000
_cell.length_b   1.000
_cell.length_c   1.000
_cell.angle_alpha   90.00
_cell.angle_beta   90.00
_cell.angle_gamma   90.00
#
_symmetry.space_group_name_H-M   'P 1'
#
loop_
_entity.id
_entity.type
_entity.pdbx_description
1 polymer ?
#
loop_
_entity_poly.entity_id
_entity_poly.type
_entity_poly.pdbx_seq_one_letter_code
_entity_poly.pdbx_strand_id
1 'polypeptide(L)'
;MDAEELERFHRWLREQGIDEFRRVVRATPGAILVSKFPEGFAAHLHESIDRLDQLFDDEAVARGAAVIGGAEPTTARVQCWHRAVLGILQRAVEAGTVTARERAEV
;
A
#
# COMPACT_ATOMS: atom_id res chain seq x y z
N MET A 1 4.52 27.03 -6.12
CA MET A 1 4.05 26.81 -7.50
C MET A 1 2.58 27.15 -7.50
N ASP A 2 2.18 28.11 -8.33
CA ASP A 2 0.76 28.43 -8.48
C ASP A 2 0.03 27.39 -9.36
N ALA A 3 -1.28 27.56 -9.53
CA ALA A 3 -2.10 26.63 -10.28
C ALA A 3 -1.73 26.56 -11.78
N GLU A 4 -1.27 27.67 -12.36
CA GLU A 4 -0.92 27.76 -13.78
C GLU A 4 0.41 27.05 -14.05
N GLU A 5 1.39 27.24 -13.18
CA GLU A 5 2.67 26.52 -13.21
C GLU A 5 2.48 25.02 -13.02
N LEU A 6 1.56 24.61 -12.13
CA LEU A 6 1.22 23.19 -11.91
C LEU A 6 0.61 22.55 -13.16
N GLU A 7 -0.30 23.25 -13.83
CA GLU A 7 -0.92 22.75 -15.06
C GLU A 7 0.10 22.62 -16.19
N ARG A 8 1.00 23.60 -16.32
CA ARG A 8 2.10 23.59 -17.29
C ARG A 8 3.05 22.41 -17.05
N PHE A 9 3.38 22.13 -15.79
CA PHE A 9 4.19 20.99 -15.40
C PHE A 9 3.50 19.65 -15.74
N HIS A 10 2.22 19.50 -15.45
CA HIS A 10 1.48 18.27 -15.80
C HIS A 10 1.35 18.05 -17.30
N ARG A 11 1.22 19.14 -18.08
CA ARG A 11 1.26 19.07 -19.54
C ARG A 11 2.61 18.58 -20.05
N TRP A 12 3.69 19.18 -19.55
CA TRP A 12 5.05 18.76 -19.88
C TRP A 12 5.30 17.28 -19.55
N LEU A 13 4.83 16.78 -18.40
CA LEU A 13 4.92 15.35 -18.05
C LEU A 13 4.25 14.44 -19.08
N ARG A 14 3.06 14.79 -19.57
CA ARG A 14 2.35 14.02 -20.59
C ARG A 14 3.10 14.00 -21.91
N GLU A 15 3.75 15.12 -22.29
CA GLU A 15 4.63 15.17 -23.47
C GLU A 15 5.84 14.23 -23.33
N GLN A 16 6.26 13.90 -22.11
CA GLN A 16 7.28 12.89 -21.82
C GLN A 16 6.72 11.46 -21.70
N GLY A 17 5.44 11.23 -21.97
CA GLY A 17 4.77 9.93 -21.84
C GLY A 17 4.44 9.53 -20.40
N ILE A 18 4.38 10.50 -19.48
CA ILE A 18 3.97 10.27 -18.08
C ILE A 18 2.54 10.76 -17.91
N ASP A 19 1.60 9.84 -18.05
CA ASP A 19 0.17 10.14 -17.98
C ASP A 19 -0.39 10.14 -16.55
N GLU A 20 0.26 9.42 -15.63
CA GLU A 20 -0.23 9.38 -14.25
C GLU A 20 0.30 10.55 -13.42
N PHE A 21 -0.43 10.87 -12.36
CA PHE A 21 -0.11 11.97 -11.46
C PHE A 21 1.35 11.90 -10.95
N ARG A 22 2.00 13.06 -10.91
CA ARG A 22 3.26 13.27 -10.20
C ARG A 22 3.17 14.58 -9.42
N ARG A 23 3.74 14.58 -8.21
CA ARG A 23 3.98 15.80 -7.43
C ARG A 23 5.46 16.19 -7.49
N VAL A 24 5.73 17.49 -7.42
CA VAL A 24 7.09 18.00 -7.25
C VAL A 24 7.51 17.79 -5.79
N VAL A 25 8.64 17.12 -5.59
CA VAL A 25 9.24 16.91 -4.26
C VAL A 25 10.31 17.95 -3.99
N ARG A 26 11.11 18.28 -5.01
CA ARG A 26 12.19 19.26 -4.93
C ARG A 26 12.45 19.86 -6.31
N ALA A 27 12.72 21.16 -6.35
CA ALA A 27 13.19 21.85 -7.53
C ALA A 27 14.57 22.46 -7.28
N THR A 28 15.43 22.41 -8.28
CA THR A 28 16.74 23.08 -8.35
C THR A 28 16.87 23.73 -9.72
N PRO A 29 17.85 24.64 -9.94
CA PRO A 29 18.02 25.27 -11.25
C PRO A 29 18.26 24.30 -12.42
N GLY A 30 18.77 23.08 -12.17
CA GLY A 30 19.07 22.10 -13.21
C GLY A 30 18.21 20.83 -13.20
N ALA A 31 17.36 20.63 -12.19
CA ALA A 31 16.61 19.40 -12.03
C ALA A 31 15.37 19.56 -11.16
N ILE A 32 14.33 18.78 -11.49
CA ILE A 32 13.12 18.62 -10.70
C ILE A 32 13.02 17.15 -10.28
N LEU A 33 12.92 16.91 -8.97
CA LEU A 33 12.57 15.60 -8.42
C LEU A 33 11.05 15.51 -8.28
N VAL A 34 10.49 14.45 -8.85
CA VAL A 34 9.04 14.20 -8.84
C VAL A 34 8.73 12.86 -8.18
N SER A 35 7.55 12.73 -7.57
CA SER A 35 7.07 11.48 -6.98
C SER A 35 5.68 11.16 -7.50
N LYS A 36 5.44 9.86 -7.76
CA LYS A 36 4.10 9.32 -8.04
C LYS A 36 3.25 9.17 -6.78
N PHE A 37 3.88 9.23 -5.60
CA PHE A 37 3.21 9.02 -4.34
C PHE A 37 2.75 10.34 -3.72
N PRO A 38 1.58 10.34 -3.05
CA PRO A 38 1.10 11.50 -2.34
C PRO A 38 2.08 11.92 -1.23
N GLU A 39 1.87 13.12 -0.71
CA GLU A 39 2.59 13.57 0.47
C GLU A 39 2.31 12.64 1.67
N GLY A 40 3.33 12.42 2.50
CA GLY A 40 3.23 11.52 3.65
C GLY A 40 3.23 10.02 3.34
N PHE A 41 3.14 9.58 2.08
CA PHE A 41 3.10 8.13 1.74
C PHE A 41 4.23 7.33 2.38
N ALA A 42 5.47 7.81 2.28
CA ALA A 42 6.62 7.09 2.84
C ALA A 42 6.54 6.96 4.37
N ALA A 43 6.08 8.00 5.07
CA ALA A 43 5.87 7.96 6.51
C ALA A 43 4.80 6.93 6.89
N HIS A 44 3.64 6.95 6.21
CA HIS A 44 2.57 5.97 6.42
C HIS A 44 3.02 4.54 6.11
N LEU A 45 3.82 4.35 5.06
CA LEU A 45 4.38 3.06 4.70
C LEU A 45 5.31 2.54 5.82
N HIS A 46 6.20 3.38 6.33
CA HIS A 46 7.09 3.02 7.42
C HIS A 46 6.32 2.73 8.72
N GLU A 47 5.34 3.56 9.08
CA GLU A 47 4.46 3.29 10.23
C GLU A 47 3.70 1.97 10.08
N SER A 48 3.24 1.67 8.87
CA SER A 48 2.57 0.40 8.56
C SER A 48 3.52 -0.78 8.70
N ILE A 49 4.76 -0.65 8.21
CA ILE A 49 5.81 -1.67 8.34
C ILE A 49 6.19 -1.89 9.80
N ASP A 50 6.38 -0.83 10.59
CA ASP A 50 6.73 -0.94 12.01
C ASP A 50 5.62 -1.62 12.84
N ARG A 51 4.38 -1.53 12.38
CA ARG A 51 3.23 -2.20 12.98
C ARG A 51 3.02 -3.62 12.46
N LEU A 52 3.73 -4.06 11.40
CA LEU A 52 3.59 -5.42 10.87
C LEU A 52 3.85 -6.45 11.95
N ASP A 53 4.89 -6.32 12.77
CA ASP A 53 5.19 -7.29 13.83
C ASP A 53 4.07 -7.39 14.90
N GLN A 54 3.24 -6.35 15.04
CA GLN A 54 2.09 -6.34 15.96
C GLN A 54 0.81 -6.86 15.29
N LEU A 55 0.72 -6.74 13.97
CA LEU A 55 -0.45 -7.11 13.16
C LEU A 55 -0.31 -8.50 12.52
N PHE A 56 0.92 -9.03 12.48
CA PHE A 56 1.30 -10.22 11.75
C PHE A 56 1.85 -11.27 12.72
N ASP A 57 0.93 -12.10 13.23
CA ASP A 57 1.27 -13.30 13.98
C ASP A 57 1.43 -14.47 12.99
N ASP A 58 2.68 -14.85 12.72
CA ASP A 58 3.04 -15.96 11.83
C ASP A 58 2.35 -17.27 12.19
N GLU A 59 2.13 -17.54 13.49
CA GLU A 59 1.42 -18.74 13.90
C GLU A 59 -0.07 -18.64 13.58
N ALA A 60 -0.68 -17.46 13.77
CA ALA A 60 -2.07 -17.24 13.39
C ALA A 60 -2.27 -17.38 11.87
N VAL A 61 -1.33 -16.88 11.06
CA VAL A 61 -1.33 -17.04 9.60
C VAL A 61 -1.18 -18.52 9.23
N ALA A 62 -0.24 -19.23 9.84
CA ALA A 62 -0.02 -20.65 9.59
C ALA A 62 -1.24 -21.50 9.95
N ARG A 63 -1.87 -21.24 11.10
CA ARG A 63 -3.12 -21.91 11.53
C ARG A 63 -4.26 -21.64 10.54
N GLY A 64 -4.46 -20.38 10.14
CA GLY A 64 -5.50 -20.01 9.18
C GLY A 64 -5.28 -20.68 7.81
N ALA A 65 -4.05 -20.67 7.32
CA ALA A 65 -3.69 -21.30 6.05
C ALA A 65 -3.91 -22.82 6.08
N ALA A 66 -3.59 -23.48 7.19
CA ALA A 66 -3.80 -24.92 7.38
C ALA A 66 -5.29 -25.27 7.44
N VAL A 67 -6.12 -24.46 8.12
CA VAL A 67 -7.58 -24.65 8.15
C VAL A 67 -8.17 -24.55 6.75
N ILE A 68 -7.79 -23.53 5.98
CA ILE A 68 -8.28 -23.33 4.60
C ILE A 68 -7.81 -24.47 3.70
N GLY A 69 -6.53 -24.86 3.77
CA GLY A 69 -5.99 -25.98 2.98
C GLY A 69 -6.61 -27.33 3.35
N GLY A 70 -7.01 -27.52 4.60
CA GLY A 70 -7.75 -28.72 5.04
C GLY A 70 -9.19 -28.75 4.54
N ALA A 71 -9.86 -27.59 4.47
CA ALA A 71 -11.23 -27.47 3.97
C ALA A 71 -11.31 -27.48 2.43
N GLU A 72 -10.28 -26.97 1.75
CA GLU A 72 -10.18 -26.87 0.29
C GLU A 72 -8.86 -27.48 -0.21
N PRO A 73 -8.73 -28.82 -0.30
CA PRO A 73 -7.45 -29.48 -0.61
C PRO A 73 -6.89 -29.17 -2.01
N THR A 74 -7.72 -28.67 -2.93
CA THR A 74 -7.32 -28.28 -4.29
C THR A 74 -6.83 -26.84 -4.38
N THR A 75 -7.03 -26.03 -3.34
CA THR A 75 -6.59 -24.63 -3.31
C THR A 75 -5.09 -24.58 -3.10
N ALA A 76 -4.39 -23.76 -3.91
CA ALA A 76 -2.94 -23.67 -3.84
C ALA A 76 -2.48 -23.11 -2.48
N ARG A 77 -1.37 -23.63 -1.94
CA ARG A 77 -0.83 -23.22 -0.62
C ARG A 77 -0.70 -21.71 -0.47
N VAL A 78 -0.25 -21.03 -1.53
CA VAL A 78 -0.10 -19.56 -1.54
C VAL A 78 -1.44 -18.83 -1.44
N GLN A 79 -2.50 -19.38 -2.04
CA GLN A 79 -3.84 -18.83 -1.95
C GLN A 79 -4.45 -19.06 -0.57
N CYS A 80 -4.21 -20.22 0.05
CA CYS A 80 -4.60 -20.48 1.44
C CYS A 80 -3.92 -19.49 2.40
N TRP A 81 -2.62 -19.26 2.24
CA TRP A 81 -1.87 -18.26 3.02
C TRP A 81 -2.43 -16.85 2.81
N HIS A 82 -2.62 -16.43 1.56
CA HIS A 82 -3.13 -15.10 1.22
C HIS A 82 -4.51 -14.85 1.84
N ARG A 83 -5.42 -15.82 1.75
CA ARG A 83 -6.75 -15.73 2.38
C ARG A 83 -6.66 -15.68 3.91
N ALA A 84 -5.73 -16.41 4.52
CA ALA A 84 -5.50 -16.35 5.96
C ALA A 84 -5.05 -14.95 6.42
N VAL A 85 -4.11 -14.34 5.68
CA VAL A 85 -3.64 -12.97 5.92
C VAL A 85 -4.79 -11.96 5.79
N LEU A 86 -5.56 -12.01 4.70
CA LEU A 86 -6.71 -11.11 4.51
C LEU A 86 -7.75 -11.27 5.62
N GLY A 87 -7.97 -12.49 6.11
CA GLY A 87 -8.86 -12.76 7.24
C GLY A 87 -8.37 -12.16 8.55
N ILE A 88 -7.05 -12.16 8.81
CA ILE A 88 -6.45 -11.53 9.98
C ILE A 88 -6.59 -10.01 9.90
N LEU A 89 -6.27 -9.42 8.75
CA LEU A 89 -6.41 -7.98 8.51
C LEU A 89 -7.87 -7.52 8.67
N GLN A 90 -8.83 -8.29 8.16
CA GLN A 90 -10.25 -8.00 8.32
C GLN A 90 -10.65 -7.96 9.81
N ARG A 91 -10.22 -8.93 10.61
CA ARG A 91 -10.51 -8.96 12.05
C ARG A 91 -9.85 -7.80 12.80
N ALA A 92 -8.64 -7.42 12.41
CA ALA A 92 -7.94 -6.26 12.99
C ALA A 92 -8.68 -4.94 12.69
N VAL A 93 -9.30 -4.82 11.51
CA VAL A 93 -10.18 -3.69 11.18
C VAL A 93 -11.46 -3.71 12.02
N GLU A 94 -12.12 -4.86 12.13
CA GLU A 94 -13.34 -5.01 12.94
C GLU A 94 -13.10 -4.72 14.42
N ALA A 95 -11.94 -5.11 14.95
CA ALA A 95 -11.53 -4.84 16.32
C ALA A 95 -11.06 -3.39 16.55
N GLY A 96 -11.04 -2.54 15.51
CA GLY A 96 -10.57 -1.16 15.60
C GLY A 96 -9.08 -1.01 15.88
N THR A 97 -8.31 -2.09 15.74
CA THR A 97 -6.85 -2.11 15.92
C THR A 97 -6.12 -1.63 14.66
N VAL A 98 -6.80 -1.70 13.51
CA VAL A 98 -6.40 -1.16 12.21
C VAL A 98 -7.58 -0.36 11.64
N THR A 99 -7.32 0.75 10.98
CA THR A 99 -8.35 1.56 10.31
C THR A 99 -8.70 0.98 8.94
N ALA A 100 -9.93 1.23 8.46
CA ALA A 100 -10.37 0.77 7.15
C ALA A 100 -9.53 1.32 5.98
N ARG A 101 -8.86 2.46 6.19
CA ARG A 101 -7.90 3.07 5.25
C ARG A 101 -6.62 2.24 5.15
N GLU A 102 -6.06 1.78 6.26
CA GLU A 102 -4.84 0.95 6.30
C GLU A 102 -5.06 -0.43 5.64
N ARG A 103 -6.30 -0.93 5.57
CA ARG A 103 -6.64 -2.16 4.81
C ARG A 103 -6.65 -1.96 3.29
N ALA A 104 -6.96 -0.76 2.80
CA ALA A 104 -7.09 -0.50 1.37
C ALA A 104 -5.73 -0.35 0.65
N GLU A 105 -4.63 -0.30 1.42
CA GLU A 105 -3.27 -0.05 0.93
C GLU A 105 -2.39 -1.33 0.87
N VAL A 106 -2.93 -2.49 1.30
CA VAL A 106 -2.31 -3.84 1.21
C VAL A 106 -2.91 -4.63 0.06
#